data_AF-A0A357T5T4-F1
#
_entry.id   AF-A0A357T5T4-F1
#
_cell.length_a   1.000
_cell.length_b   1.000
_cell.length_c   1.000
_cell.angle_alpha   90.00
_cell.angle_beta   90.00
_cell.angle_gamma   90.00
#
_symmetry.space_group_name_H-M   'P 1'
#
loop_
_entity.id
_entity.type
_entity.pdbx_description
1 polymer ?
#
loop_
_entity_poly.entity_id
_entity_poly.type
_entity_poly.pdbx_seq_one_letter_code
_entity_poly.pdbx_strand_id
1 'polypeptide(L)'
;NYQDYIRSFHSLRAEELMKSAAFIAYKDSIIGYLREFIKGLQTNSYWIEEELRSFDEKLIETVIKKVFAYERAIPRLETVSDRDIDENIRGRWRSIKQWFLGTEHRNSEVLKLFDITNELIRKITRYAAQIVENLNSAANRKEEYKKLAEL
;
A
#
# COMPACT_ATOMS: atom_id res chain seq x y z
N ASN A 1 -2.38 -7.28 -6.82
CA ASN A 1 -3.14 -6.02 -6.65
C ASN A 1 -2.66 -5.35 -5.37
N TYR A 2 -2.41 -4.03 -5.32
CA TYR A 2 -1.91 -3.36 -4.10
C TYR A 2 -2.90 -3.44 -2.93
N GLN A 3 -4.19 -3.61 -3.23
CA GLN A 3 -5.22 -3.88 -2.23
C GLN A 3 -4.98 -5.21 -1.51
N ASP A 4 -4.45 -6.22 -2.19
CA ASP A 4 -4.09 -7.50 -1.57
C ASP A 4 -2.86 -7.35 -0.68
N TYR A 5 -1.91 -6.50 -1.08
CA TYR A 5 -0.78 -6.10 -0.25
C TYR A 5 -1.27 -5.48 1.07
N ILE A 6 -2.15 -4.47 1.02
CA ILE A 6 -2.74 -3.86 2.22
C ILE A 6 -3.44 -4.93 3.07
N ARG A 7 -4.29 -5.76 2.46
CA ARG A 7 -5.03 -6.83 3.16
C ARG A 7 -4.13 -7.82 3.87
N SER A 8 -2.98 -8.19 3.30
CA SER A 8 -2.07 -9.16 3.92
C SER A 8 -1.59 -8.71 5.30
N PHE A 9 -1.37 -7.40 5.51
CA PHE A 9 -0.92 -6.84 6.78
C PHE A 9 -2.05 -6.57 7.78
N HIS A 10 -3.29 -6.44 7.31
CA HIS A 10 -4.47 -6.25 8.16
C HIS A 10 -5.20 -7.55 8.52
N SER A 11 -4.65 -8.70 8.12
CA SER A 11 -5.24 -9.99 8.50
C SER A 11 -5.05 -10.27 10.00
N LEU A 12 -6.04 -10.91 10.63
CA LEU A 12 -5.97 -11.32 12.04
C LEU A 12 -4.72 -12.15 12.33
N ARG A 13 -4.39 -13.07 11.42
CA ARG A 13 -3.20 -13.92 11.52
C ARG A 13 -1.90 -13.11 11.46
N ALA A 14 -1.81 -12.12 10.57
CA ALA A 14 -0.63 -11.24 10.54
C ALA A 14 -0.50 -10.45 11.84
N GLU A 15 -1.62 -9.96 12.38
CA GLU A 15 -1.62 -9.24 13.65
C GLU A 15 -1.23 -10.12 14.84
N GLU A 16 -1.69 -11.37 14.91
CA GLU A 16 -1.28 -12.34 15.93
C GLU A 16 0.22 -12.66 15.86
N LEU A 17 0.75 -12.87 14.64
CA LEU A 17 2.18 -13.11 14.44
C LEU A 17 3.02 -11.93 14.94
N MET A 18 2.61 -10.69 14.63
CA MET A 18 3.32 -9.48 15.07
C MET A 18 3.34 -9.29 16.60
N LYS A 19 2.40 -9.91 17.32
CA LYS A 19 2.33 -9.86 18.80
C LYS A 19 3.17 -10.95 19.48
N SER A 20 3.74 -11.89 18.72
CA SER A 20 4.53 -12.99 19.27
C SER A 20 5.99 -12.61 19.54
N ALA A 21 6.62 -13.22 20.55
CA ALA A 21 8.05 -12.99 20.81
C ALA A 21 8.96 -13.41 19.64
N ALA A 22 8.55 -14.43 18.87
CA ALA A 22 9.27 -14.89 17.68
C ALA A 22 9.41 -13.79 16.62
N PHE A 23 8.49 -12.82 16.60
CA PHE A 23 8.51 -11.71 15.65
C PHE A 23 9.64 -10.70 15.92
N ILE A 24 10.18 -10.61 17.14
CA ILE A 24 11.27 -9.68 17.46
C ILE A 24 12.49 -9.91 16.55
N ALA A 25 12.80 -11.17 16.23
CA ALA A 25 13.92 -11.53 15.36
C ALA A 25 13.75 -11.04 13.90
N TYR A 26 12.51 -10.84 13.45
CA TYR A 26 12.19 -10.52 12.05
C TYR A 26 11.72 -9.07 11.84
N LYS A 27 11.43 -8.33 12.93
CA LYS A 27 10.83 -6.98 12.86
C LYS A 27 11.64 -6.01 12.00
N ASP A 28 12.97 -6.04 12.11
CA ASP A 28 13.84 -5.06 11.44
C ASP A 28 13.91 -5.33 9.94
N SER A 29 13.86 -6.60 9.52
CA SER A 29 13.75 -6.98 8.11
C SER A 29 12.45 -6.48 7.50
N ILE A 30 11.33 -6.61 8.22
CA ILE A 30 10.02 -6.17 7.73
C ILE A 30 9.97 -4.64 7.67
N ILE A 31 10.40 -3.94 8.73
CA ILE A 31 10.48 -2.48 8.72
C ILE A 31 11.39 -1.99 7.59
N GLY A 32 12.54 -2.64 7.38
CA GLY A 32 13.46 -2.32 6.29
C GLY A 32 12.79 -2.45 4.92
N TYR A 33 12.12 -3.57 4.67
CA TYR A 33 11.35 -3.78 3.43
C TYR A 33 10.28 -2.69 3.22
N LEU A 34 9.49 -2.37 4.24
CA LEU A 34 8.44 -1.35 4.14
C LEU A 34 9.02 0.06 3.88
N ARG A 35 10.17 0.38 4.46
CA ARG A 35 10.88 1.65 4.22
C ARG A 35 11.41 1.75 2.80
N GLU A 36 12.06 0.69 2.29
CA GLU A 36 12.53 0.66 0.90
C GLU A 36 11.36 0.72 -0.09
N PHE A 37 10.25 0.04 0.22
CA PHE A 37 9.02 0.14 -0.57
C PHE A 37 8.49 1.58 -0.60
N ILE A 38 8.39 2.25 0.55
CA ILE A 38 7.99 3.66 0.64
C ILE A 38 8.91 4.54 -0.20
N LYS A 39 10.23 4.37 -0.08
CA LYS A 39 11.22 5.16 -0.80
C LYS A 39 11.05 4.99 -2.32
N GLY A 40 10.93 3.74 -2.78
CA GLY A 40 10.66 3.44 -4.18
C GLY A 40 9.34 4.05 -4.66
N LEU A 41 8.28 3.95 -3.85
CA LEU A 41 6.99 4.54 -4.18
C LEU A 41 7.07 6.05 -4.32
N GLN A 42 7.71 6.75 -3.37
CA GLN A 42 7.86 8.21 -3.39
C GLN A 42 8.64 8.68 -4.61
N THR A 43 9.80 8.07 -4.88
CA THR A 43 10.63 8.46 -6.03
C THR A 43 9.87 8.28 -7.33
N ASN A 44 9.29 7.10 -7.57
CA ASN A 44 8.62 6.83 -8.85
C ASN A 44 7.30 7.60 -8.99
N SER A 45 6.53 7.76 -7.91
CA SER A 45 5.24 8.48 -7.98
C SER A 45 5.44 9.95 -8.30
N TYR A 46 6.48 10.59 -7.75
CA TYR A 46 6.81 11.98 -8.08
C TYR A 46 7.03 12.18 -9.58
N TRP A 47 7.89 11.35 -10.20
CA TRP A 47 8.14 11.41 -11.64
C TRP A 47 6.87 11.16 -12.46
N ILE A 48 6.06 10.17 -12.07
CA ILE A 48 4.80 9.87 -12.77
C ILE A 48 3.80 11.03 -12.64
N GLU A 49 3.69 11.65 -11.47
CA GLU A 49 2.83 12.80 -11.26
C GLU A 49 3.23 13.99 -12.13
N GLU A 50 4.53 14.27 -12.26
CA GLU A 50 5.05 15.32 -13.12
C GLU A 50 4.72 15.07 -14.60
N GLU A 51 4.95 13.85 -15.09
CA GLU A 51 4.60 13.44 -16.46
C GLU A 51 3.09 13.53 -16.72
N LEU A 52 2.27 13.04 -15.78
CA LEU A 52 0.82 13.12 -15.93
C LEU A 52 0.28 14.56 -15.98
N ARG A 53 0.98 15.51 -15.34
CA ARG A 53 0.64 16.93 -15.37
C ARG A 53 1.17 17.64 -16.62
N SER A 54 2.24 17.12 -17.23
CA SER A 54 2.88 17.73 -18.41
C SER A 54 2.18 17.37 -19.73
N PHE A 55 1.40 16.29 -19.76
CA PHE A 55 0.74 15.85 -20.98
C PHE A 55 -0.28 16.85 -21.53
N ASP A 56 -0.08 17.25 -22.80
CA ASP A 56 -1.04 18.03 -23.56
C ASP A 56 -2.32 17.21 -23.83
N GLU A 57 -3.48 17.81 -23.59
CA GLU A 57 -4.78 17.18 -23.81
C GLU A 57 -4.97 16.76 -25.28
N LYS A 58 -4.38 17.48 -26.25
CA LYS A 58 -4.44 17.08 -27.67
C LYS A 58 -3.67 15.78 -27.93
N LEU A 59 -2.54 15.59 -27.27
CA LEU A 59 -1.76 14.37 -27.35
C LEU A 59 -2.57 13.21 -26.74
N ILE A 60 -3.17 13.42 -25.57
CA ILE A 60 -4.03 12.44 -24.91
C ILE A 60 -5.20 12.03 -25.81
N GLU A 61 -5.92 12.98 -26.40
CA GLU A 61 -7.01 12.68 -27.33
C GLU A 61 -6.54 11.88 -28.56
N THR A 62 -5.33 12.17 -29.05
CA THR A 62 -4.73 11.40 -30.15
C THR A 62 -4.44 9.96 -29.75
N VAL A 63 -3.93 9.74 -28.54
CA VAL A 63 -3.68 8.41 -27.98
C VAL A 63 -4.99 7.66 -27.77
N ILE A 64 -6.00 8.29 -27.16
CA ILE A 64 -7.33 7.70 -26.95
C ILE A 64 -7.94 7.22 -28.26
N LYS A 65 -7.88 8.04 -29.32
CA LYS A 65 -8.37 7.64 -30.66
C LYS A 65 -7.64 6.44 -31.24
N LYS A 66 -6.32 6.34 -31.05
CA LYS A 66 -5.53 5.19 -31.50
C LYS A 66 -5.91 3.92 -30.73
N VAL A 67 -6.06 4.02 -29.41
CA VAL A 67 -6.50 2.90 -28.57
C VAL A 67 -7.92 2.46 -28.93
N PHE A 68 -8.81 3.42 -29.18
CA PHE A 68 -10.18 3.15 -29.63
C PHE A 68 -10.20 2.39 -30.96
N ALA A 69 -9.44 2.85 -31.95
CA ALA A 69 -9.34 2.18 -33.24
C ALA A 69 -8.81 0.74 -33.11
N TYR A 70 -7.84 0.53 -32.22
CA TYR A 70 -7.32 -0.80 -31.89
C TYR A 70 -8.38 -1.68 -31.21
N GLU A 71 -9.04 -1.18 -30.15
CA GLU A 71 -10.08 -1.92 -29.41
C GLU A 71 -11.27 -2.32 -30.29
N ARG A 72 -11.64 -1.46 -31.25
CA ARG A 72 -12.69 -1.73 -32.23
C ARG A 72 -12.30 -2.79 -33.27
N ALA A 73 -11.02 -2.94 -33.57
CA ALA A 73 -10.52 -3.94 -34.50
C ALA A 73 -10.50 -5.36 -33.91
N ILE A 74 -10.61 -5.49 -32.58
CA ILE A 74 -10.64 -6.80 -31.90
C ILE A 74 -11.99 -7.47 -32.14
N PRO A 75 -12.04 -8.67 -32.78
CA PRO A 75 -13.28 -9.41 -32.96
C PRO A 75 -13.88 -9.84 -31.61
N ARG A 76 -15.19 -9.63 -31.40
CA ARG A 76 -15.90 -9.98 -30.16
C ARG A 76 -17.12 -10.84 -30.47
N LEU A 77 -17.43 -11.78 -29.57
CA LEU A 77 -18.63 -12.63 -29.65
C LEU A 77 -19.90 -11.84 -29.34
N GLU A 78 -19.81 -10.84 -28.47
CA GLU A 78 -20.91 -9.93 -28.11
C GLU A 78 -20.68 -8.56 -28.72
N THR A 79 -21.77 -7.94 -29.21
CA THR A 79 -21.74 -6.56 -29.71
C THR A 79 -21.59 -5.58 -28.57
N VAL A 80 -20.41 -4.95 -28.48
CA VAL A 80 -20.16 -3.81 -27.59
C VAL A 80 -20.28 -2.53 -28.42
N SER A 81 -20.97 -1.51 -27.89
CA SER A 81 -21.12 -0.26 -28.64
C SER A 81 -19.81 0.53 -28.68
N ASP A 82 -19.61 1.31 -29.74
CA ASP A 82 -18.47 2.23 -29.85
C ASP A 82 -18.43 3.20 -28.65
N ARG A 83 -19.60 3.60 -28.13
CA ARG A 83 -19.70 4.43 -26.94
C ARG A 83 -19.13 3.74 -25.69
N ASP A 84 -19.47 2.48 -25.46
CA ASP A 84 -18.97 1.74 -24.29
C ASP A 84 -17.45 1.53 -24.33
N ILE A 85 -16.90 1.33 -25.54
CA ILE A 85 -15.45 1.22 -25.74
C ILE A 85 -14.77 2.55 -25.39
N ASP A 86 -15.26 3.67 -25.92
CA ASP A 86 -14.71 5.00 -25.64
C ASP A 86 -14.82 5.36 -24.15
N GLU A 87 -15.98 5.14 -23.54
CA GLU A 87 -16.20 5.38 -22.10
C GLU A 87 -15.25 4.54 -21.24
N ASN A 88 -15.01 3.27 -21.59
CA ASN A 88 -14.06 2.42 -20.88
C ASN A 88 -12.61 2.91 -21.02
N ILE A 89 -12.17 3.28 -22.22
CA ILE A 89 -10.80 3.80 -22.44
C ILE A 89 -10.59 5.09 -21.66
N ARG A 90 -11.53 6.03 -21.75
CA ARG A 90 -11.49 7.30 -21.01
C ARG A 90 -11.57 7.07 -19.50
N GLY A 91 -12.37 6.09 -19.08
CA GLY A 91 -12.48 5.65 -17.69
C GLY A 91 -11.13 5.15 -17.16
N ARG A 92 -10.45 4.26 -17.89
CA ARG A 92 -9.12 3.76 -17.53
C ARG A 92 -8.09 4.89 -17.43
N TRP A 93 -8.08 5.81 -18.39
CA TRP A 93 -7.20 6.98 -18.35
C TRP A 93 -7.45 7.85 -17.10
N ARG A 94 -8.72 8.13 -16.82
CA ARG A 94 -9.12 8.86 -15.61
C ARG A 94 -8.69 8.13 -14.34
N SER A 95 -8.87 6.80 -14.28
CA SER A 95 -8.43 6.00 -13.14
C SER A 95 -6.92 6.09 -12.93
N ILE A 96 -6.11 6.06 -14.00
CA ILE A 96 -4.65 6.24 -13.89
C ILE A 96 -4.34 7.63 -13.33
N LYS A 97 -4.91 8.70 -13.92
CA LYS A 97 -4.70 10.07 -13.42
C LYS A 97 -5.07 10.20 -11.94
N GLN A 98 -6.25 9.71 -11.55
CA GLN A 98 -6.72 9.79 -10.16
C GLN A 98 -5.89 8.96 -9.18
N TRP A 99 -5.30 7.85 -9.64
CA TRP A 99 -4.47 7.01 -8.78
C TRP A 99 -3.23 7.77 -8.28
N PHE A 100 -2.61 8.59 -9.13
CA PHE A 100 -1.42 9.37 -8.82
C PHE A 100 -1.74 10.80 -8.36
N LEU A 101 -2.65 11.51 -9.02
CA LEU A 101 -2.93 12.93 -8.78
C LEU A 101 -4.06 13.16 -7.77
N GLY A 102 -4.86 12.13 -7.46
CA GLY A 102 -6.07 12.28 -6.65
C GLY A 102 -7.19 13.04 -7.39
N THR A 103 -8.13 13.56 -6.61
CA THR A 103 -9.18 14.48 -7.04
C THR A 103 -9.30 15.63 -6.03
N GLU A 104 -10.10 16.64 -6.32
CA GLU A 104 -10.36 17.77 -5.40
C GLU A 104 -10.88 17.32 -4.02
N HIS A 105 -11.57 16.18 -3.95
CA HIS A 105 -12.21 15.68 -2.73
C HIS A 105 -11.56 14.40 -2.20
N ARG A 106 -10.55 13.85 -2.87
CA ARG A 106 -9.97 12.55 -2.50
C ARG A 106 -8.48 12.53 -2.76
N ASN A 107 -7.72 12.19 -1.73
CA ASN A 107 -6.29 11.93 -1.83
C ASN A 107 -5.99 10.84 -2.87
N SER A 108 -4.83 10.96 -3.52
CA SER A 108 -4.31 9.95 -4.44
C SER A 108 -4.17 8.59 -3.74
N GLU A 109 -4.22 7.52 -4.53
CA GLU A 109 -4.00 6.18 -4.00
C GLU A 109 -2.52 6.00 -3.58
N VAL A 110 -1.59 6.71 -4.22
CA VAL A 110 -0.19 6.83 -3.78
C VAL A 110 -0.11 7.32 -2.33
N LEU A 111 -0.75 8.45 -2.03
CA LEU A 111 -0.69 9.05 -0.70
C LEU A 111 -1.30 8.12 0.37
N LYS A 112 -2.43 7.48 0.05
CA LYS A 112 -3.03 6.48 0.94
C LYS A 112 -2.10 5.30 1.20
N LEU A 113 -1.44 4.79 0.17
CA LEU A 113 -0.52 3.66 0.30
C LEU A 113 0.69 4.03 1.15
N PHE A 114 1.18 5.27 1.02
CA PHE A 114 2.21 5.83 1.88
C PHE A 114 1.76 5.90 3.34
N ASP A 115 0.58 6.45 3.61
CA ASP A 115 0.03 6.58 4.96
C ASP A 115 -0.18 5.22 5.63
N ILE A 116 -0.80 4.28 4.91
CA ILE A 116 -1.03 2.91 5.39
C ILE A 116 0.30 2.24 5.74
N THR A 117 1.31 2.36 4.89
CA THR A 117 2.60 1.72 5.13
C THR A 117 3.32 2.33 6.34
N ASN A 118 3.25 3.64 6.54
CA ASN A 118 3.80 4.30 7.73
C ASN A 118 3.06 3.92 9.02
N GLU A 119 1.73 3.79 8.96
CA GLU A 119 0.94 3.26 10.09
C GLU A 119 1.33 1.82 10.42
N LEU A 120 1.58 0.97 9.42
CA LEU A 120 2.05 -0.40 9.63
C LEU A 120 3.42 -0.43 10.32
N ILE A 121 4.38 0.38 9.88
CA ILE A 121 5.70 0.50 10.55
C ILE A 121 5.53 0.92 12.02
N ARG A 122 4.66 1.91 12.29
CA ARG A 122 4.36 2.37 13.66
C ARG A 122 3.71 1.28 14.50
N LYS A 123 2.77 0.52 13.93
CA LYS A 123 2.11 -0.61 14.59
C LYS A 123 3.11 -1.71 14.98
N ILE A 124 3.97 -2.11 14.04
CA ILE A 124 5.04 -3.08 14.25
C ILE A 124 5.99 -2.63 15.37
N THR A 125 6.42 -1.37 15.32
CA THR A 125 7.33 -0.79 16.33
C THR A 125 6.71 -0.83 17.73
N ARG A 126 5.42 -0.48 17.84
CA ARG A 126 4.67 -0.48 19.10
C ARG A 126 4.54 -1.88 19.70
N TYR A 127 4.21 -2.88 18.87
CA TYR A 127 4.13 -4.27 19.34
C TYR A 127 5.47 -4.80 19.81
N ALA A 128 6.56 -4.50 19.10
CA ALA A 128 7.89 -4.88 19.55
C ALA A 128 8.23 -4.30 20.93
N ALA A 129 7.94 -3.01 21.17
CA ALA A 129 8.15 -2.38 22.47
C ALA A 129 7.32 -3.07 23.58
N GLN A 130 6.04 -3.31 23.32
CA GLN A 130 5.14 -3.96 24.28
C GLN A 130 5.58 -5.39 24.64
N ILE A 131 6.09 -6.16 23.68
CA ILE A 131 6.62 -7.50 23.93
C ILE A 131 7.84 -7.43 24.87
N VAL A 132 8.77 -6.51 24.61
CA VAL A 132 9.96 -6.33 25.46
C VAL A 132 9.59 -5.90 26.87
N GLU A 133 8.65 -4.95 27.03
CA GLU A 133 8.14 -4.52 28.34
C GLU A 133 7.51 -5.69 29.11
N ASN A 134 6.69 -6.52 28.44
CA ASN A 134 6.05 -7.68 29.06
C ASN A 134 7.07 -8.73 29.51
N LEU A 135 8.11 -9.00 28.71
CA LEU A 135 9.18 -9.92 29.06
C LEU A 135 9.96 -9.43 30.28
N ASN A 136 10.32 -8.14 30.33
CA ASN A 136 11.03 -7.55 31.45
C ASN A 136 10.19 -7.52 32.72
N SER A 137 8.89 -7.21 32.62
CA SER A 137 7.95 -7.24 33.74
C SER A 137 7.79 -8.65 34.32
N ALA A 138 7.73 -9.68 33.47
CA ALA A 138 7.67 -11.07 33.90
C ALA A 138 8.98 -11.54 34.58
N ALA A 139 10.13 -11.13 34.05
CA ALA A 139 11.44 -11.44 34.65
C ALA A 139 11.57 -10.80 36.06
N ASN A 140 11.20 -9.53 36.20
CA ASN A 140 11.26 -8.81 37.47
C ASN A 140 10.38 -9.48 38.55
N ARG A 141 9.12 -9.81 38.22
CA ARG A 141 8.22 -10.53 39.15
C ARG A 141 8.80 -11.87 39.61
N LYS A 142 9.41 -12.64 38.69
CA LYS A 142 10.02 -13.94 39.03
C LYS A 142 11.18 -13.78 40.02
N GLU A 143 12.00 -12.74 39.84
CA GLU A 143 13.12 -12.44 40.72
C GLU A 143 12.65 -11.97 42.10
N GLU A 144 11.56 -11.20 42.14
CA GLU A 144 10.91 -10.74 43.37
C GLU A 144 10.32 -11.91 44.18
N TYR A 145 9.61 -12.85 43.52
CA TYR A 145 9.13 -14.08 44.18
C TYR A 145 10.26 -14.96 44.72
N LYS A 146 11.39 -15.04 44.00
CA LYS A 146 12.55 -15.80 44.47
C LYS A 146 13.13 -15.21 45.76
N LYS A 147 13.27 -13.88 45.84
CA LYS A 147 13.73 -13.19 47.06
C LYS A 147 12.78 -13.40 48.25
N LEU A 148 11.47 -13.41 48.01
CA LEU A 148 10.47 -13.68 49.05
C LEU A 148 10.49 -15.12 49.56
N ALA A 149 10.89 -16.09 48.72
CA ALA A 149 11.00 -17.49 49.12
C ALA A 149 12.31 -17.81 49.85
N GLU A 150 13.30 -16.92 49.79
CA GLU A 150 14.58 -17.01 50.51
C GLU A 150 14.55 -16.30 51.89
N LEU A 151 13.41 -15.69 52.24
CA LEU A 151 13.09 -15.13 53.57
C LEU A 151 12.35 -16.15 54.44
#